data_AF-A0A7S2Z7N1-F1
#
_entry.id   AF-A0A7S2Z7N1-F1
#
_cell.length_a   1.000
_cell.length_b   1.000
_cell.length_c   1.000
_cell.angle_alpha   90.00
_cell.angle_beta   90.00
_cell.angle_gamma   90.00
#
_symmetry.space_group_name_H-M   'P 1'
#
loop_
_entity.id
_entity.type
_entity.pdbx_description
1 polymer ?
#
loop_
_entity_poly.entity_id
_entity_poly.type
_entity_poly.pdbx_seq_one_letter_code
_entity_poly.pdbx_strand_id
1 'polypeptide(L)'
;VTGHAMLRSASNLLEGNTGCACWEAAFALSEFVLSHGARFFAGRACLELGAGCGLVGLSLAQVGAGPIFLTDSNQQALDNLDHNLALNRHLHGETKRGSGATVASAYLDWGDHGASWRPPPSPSAS
;
A
#
# COMPACT_ATOMS: atom_id res chain seq x y z
N VAL A 1 -19.07 4.65 6.59
CA VAL A 1 -19.02 3.64 5.52
C VAL A 1 -17.87 2.72 5.84
N THR A 2 -18.13 1.49 6.26
CA THR A 2 -17.09 0.47 6.42
C THR A 2 -16.65 0.06 5.01
N GLY A 3 -15.46 0.51 4.60
CA GLY A 3 -14.89 0.14 3.31
C GLY A 3 -14.29 -1.25 3.39
N HIS A 4 -14.87 -2.23 2.70
CA HIS A 4 -14.23 -3.53 2.57
C HIS A 4 -13.02 -3.42 1.63
N ALA A 5 -11.89 -4.01 2.03
CA ALA A 5 -10.72 -4.17 1.18
C ALA A 5 -10.67 -5.59 0.59
N MET A 6 -10.37 -5.70 -0.69
CA MET A 6 -10.22 -6.97 -1.41
C MET A 6 -8.77 -7.18 -1.83
N LEU A 7 -8.18 -8.31 -1.47
CA LEU A 7 -6.78 -8.60 -1.78
C LEU A 7 -6.65 -9.96 -2.43
N ARG A 8 -5.88 -10.03 -3.51
CA ARG A 8 -5.32 -11.27 -4.03
C ARG A 8 -4.06 -11.59 -3.25
N SER A 9 -4.08 -12.73 -2.57
CA SER A 9 -2.92 -13.33 -1.92
C SER A 9 -2.50 -14.58 -2.70
N ALA A 10 -1.21 -14.88 -2.73
CA ALA A 10 -0.67 -16.11 -3.26
C ALA A 10 -1.30 -17.29 -2.52
N SER A 11 -1.79 -18.26 -3.29
CA SER A 11 -2.36 -19.50 -2.81
C SER A 11 -1.32 -20.60 -2.58
N ASN A 12 -0.11 -20.44 -3.14
CA ASN A 12 0.98 -21.39 -3.01
C ASN A 12 2.34 -20.69 -2.78
N LEU A 13 2.88 -20.83 -1.57
CA LEU A 13 4.17 -20.24 -1.19
C LEU A 13 5.37 -20.96 -1.80
N LEU A 14 5.20 -22.23 -2.21
CA LEU A 14 6.27 -23.07 -2.75
C LEU A 14 6.67 -22.69 -4.19
N GLU A 15 5.89 -21.84 -4.84
CA GLU A 15 6.17 -21.30 -6.18
C GLU A 15 7.08 -20.06 -6.17
N GLY A 16 7.65 -19.71 -5.00
CA GLY A 16 8.53 -18.54 -4.86
C GLY A 16 7.78 -17.21 -4.78
N ASN A 17 6.45 -17.24 -4.71
CA ASN A 17 5.59 -16.05 -4.71
C ASN A 17 5.34 -15.50 -3.28
N THR A 18 6.36 -15.55 -2.42
CA THR A 18 6.26 -15.18 -0.99
C THR A 18 5.91 -13.70 -0.78
N GLY A 19 6.32 -12.83 -1.71
CA GLY A 19 5.97 -11.41 -1.70
C GLY A 19 4.50 -11.13 -2.00
N CYS A 20 3.79 -12.08 -2.62
CA CYS A 20 2.35 -11.96 -2.85
C CYS A 20 1.50 -12.60 -1.76
N ALA A 21 2.09 -13.04 -0.64
CA ALA A 21 1.33 -13.61 0.47
C ALA A 21 1.07 -12.57 1.56
N CYS A 22 -0.14 -12.58 2.11
CA CYS A 22 -0.40 -11.84 3.35
C CYS A 22 0.17 -12.61 4.54
N TRP A 23 1.15 -12.02 5.21
CA TRP A 23 1.75 -12.58 6.42
C TRP A 23 0.98 -12.14 7.68
N GLU A 24 1.01 -12.94 8.75
CA GLU A 24 0.36 -12.63 10.04
C GLU A 24 0.72 -11.24 10.58
N ALA A 25 1.96 -10.80 10.40
CA ALA A 25 2.40 -9.46 10.80
C ALA A 25 1.65 -8.33 10.09
N ALA A 26 1.27 -8.52 8.81
CA ALA A 26 0.49 -7.54 8.07
C ALA A 26 -0.92 -7.41 8.64
N PHE A 27 -1.54 -8.53 9.05
CA PHE A 27 -2.85 -8.50 9.71
C PHE A 27 -2.79 -7.77 11.06
N ALA A 28 -1.79 -8.08 11.90
CA ALA A 28 -1.61 -7.41 13.18
C ALA A 28 -1.38 -5.90 13.03
N LEU A 29 -0.56 -5.49 12.05
CA LEU A 29 -0.33 -4.07 11.79
C LEU A 29 -1.57 -3.37 11.21
N SER A 30 -2.31 -4.02 10.32
CA SER A 30 -3.59 -3.50 9.82
C SER A 30 -4.63 -3.31 10.92
N GLU A 31 -4.75 -4.26 11.84
CA GLU A 31 -5.63 -4.12 13.01
C GLU A 31 -5.23 -2.91 13.86
N PHE A 32 -3.93 -2.72 14.10
CA PHE A 32 -3.42 -1.57 14.83
C PHE A 32 -3.74 -0.25 14.11
N VAL A 33 -3.52 -0.18 12.80
CA VAL A 33 -3.83 0.99 11.96
C VAL A 33 -5.32 1.30 12.01
N LEU A 34 -6.20 0.30 11.81
CA LEU A 34 -7.65 0.52 11.83
C LEU A 34 -8.15 0.96 13.21
N SER A 35 -7.56 0.41 14.28
CA SER A 35 -7.96 0.72 15.65
C SER A 35 -7.51 2.11 16.13
N HIS A 36 -6.37 2.61 15.62
CA HIS A 36 -5.76 3.85 16.12
C HIS A 36 -5.51 4.91 15.04
N GLY A 37 -5.97 4.67 13.81
CA GLY A 37 -5.52 5.41 12.64
C GLY A 37 -5.93 6.87 12.60
N ALA A 38 -7.10 7.21 13.13
CA ALA A 38 -7.53 8.60 13.26
C ALA A 38 -6.55 9.44 14.11
N ARG A 39 -5.85 8.82 15.07
CA ARG A 39 -4.89 9.50 15.93
C ARG A 39 -3.50 9.62 15.29
N PHE A 40 -3.04 8.55 14.64
CA PHE A 40 -1.64 8.44 14.23
C PHE A 40 -1.40 8.69 12.74
N PHE A 41 -2.37 8.41 11.87
CA PHE A 41 -2.13 8.33 10.43
C PHE A 41 -3.02 9.25 9.59
N ALA A 42 -4.19 9.65 10.09
CA ALA A 42 -5.08 10.56 9.36
C ALA A 42 -4.35 11.85 8.91
N GLY A 43 -4.42 12.15 7.61
CA GLY A 43 -3.77 13.29 6.98
C GLY A 43 -2.23 13.24 6.92
N ARG A 44 -1.61 12.11 7.29
CA ARG A 44 -0.14 11.96 7.26
C ARG A 44 0.33 11.25 6.01
N ALA A 45 1.49 11.67 5.50
CA ALA A 45 2.22 10.93 4.50
C ALA A 45 2.77 9.63 5.09
N CYS A 46 2.65 8.51 4.37
CA CYS A 46 3.10 7.19 4.82
C CYS A 46 3.90 6.49 3.72
N LEU A 47 4.96 5.78 4.13
CA LEU A 47 5.76 4.90 3.27
C LEU A 47 5.75 3.51 3.90
N GLU A 48 5.32 2.50 3.15
CA GLU A 48 5.39 1.10 3.54
C GLU A 48 6.53 0.40 2.79
N LEU A 49 7.42 -0.26 3.54
CA LEU A 49 8.54 -1.04 3.02
C LEU A 49 8.18 -2.53 3.05
N GLY A 50 8.36 -3.22 1.92
CA GLY A 50 7.97 -4.63 1.80
C GLY A 50 6.45 -4.80 1.87
N ALA A 51 5.72 -4.01 1.07
CA ALA A 51 4.27 -3.93 1.13
C ALA A 51 3.57 -5.22 0.69
N GLY A 52 4.25 -6.09 -0.08
CA GLY A 52 3.68 -7.33 -0.59
C GLY A 52 2.32 -7.12 -1.26
N CYS A 53 1.26 -7.70 -0.68
CA CYS A 53 -0.11 -7.54 -1.18
C CYS A 53 -0.71 -6.13 -1.01
N GLY A 54 -0.17 -5.30 -0.12
CA GLY A 54 -0.67 -3.95 0.17
C GLY A 54 -1.76 -3.87 1.25
N LEU A 55 -1.90 -4.89 2.09
CA LEU A 55 -2.94 -4.95 3.13
C LEU A 55 -2.88 -3.74 4.09
N VAL A 56 -1.68 -3.41 4.60
CA VAL A 56 -1.50 -2.29 5.54
C VAL A 56 -1.70 -0.95 4.84
N GLY A 57 -1.16 -0.77 3.63
CA GLY A 57 -1.42 0.38 2.77
C GLY A 57 -2.90 0.68 2.55
N LEU A 58 -3.71 -0.35 2.29
CA LEU A 58 -5.16 -0.18 2.16
C LEU A 58 -5.83 0.15 3.50
N SER A 59 -5.34 -0.38 4.62
CA SER A 59 -5.80 0.03 5.96
C SER A 59 -5.48 1.50 6.24
N LEU A 60 -4.30 1.97 5.84
CA LEU A 60 -3.90 3.38 5.95
C LEU A 60 -4.82 4.29 5.13
N ALA A 61 -5.17 3.89 3.91
CA ALA A 61 -6.11 4.64 3.08
C ALA A 61 -7.50 4.77 3.74
N GLN A 62 -8.00 3.69 4.36
CA GLN A 62 -9.30 3.69 5.04
C GLN A 62 -9.36 4.64 6.24
N VAL A 63 -8.24 4.84 6.94
CA VAL A 63 -8.17 5.77 8.08
C VAL A 63 -7.81 7.20 7.66
N GLY A 64 -7.78 7.48 6.35
CA GLY A 64 -7.55 8.79 5.79
C GLY A 64 -6.09 9.25 5.83
N ALA A 65 -5.13 8.32 5.89
CA ALA A 65 -3.73 8.67 5.65
C ALA A 65 -3.52 9.07 4.18
N GLY A 66 -2.53 9.90 3.89
CA GLY A 66 -2.29 10.35 2.52
C GLY A 66 -1.30 11.52 2.44
N PRO A 67 -0.37 11.51 1.47
CA PRO A 67 -0.14 10.48 0.44
C PRO A 67 0.50 9.19 1.00
N ILE A 68 0.21 8.04 0.39
CA ILE A 68 0.71 6.72 0.79
C ILE A 68 1.55 6.14 -0.36
N PHE A 69 2.76 5.70 -0.06
CA PHE A 69 3.64 4.99 -0.98
C PHE A 69 3.90 3.57 -0.48
N LEU A 70 3.60 2.58 -1.32
CA LEU A 70 3.73 1.17 -1.01
C LEU A 70 4.89 0.61 -1.82
N THR A 71 5.90 0.05 -1.17
CA THR A 71 7.13 -0.34 -1.86
C THR A 71 7.51 -1.79 -1.64
N ASP A 72 8.05 -2.40 -2.68
CA ASP A 72 8.60 -3.75 -2.63
C ASP A 72 9.78 -3.87 -3.61
N SER A 73 10.66 -4.84 -3.38
CA SER A 73 11.80 -5.14 -4.24
C SER A 73 11.51 -6.28 -5.21
N ASN A 74 10.41 -7.01 -5.00
CA ASN A 74 10.00 -8.11 -5.86
C ASN A 74 8.98 -7.62 -6.91
N GLN A 75 9.33 -7.77 -8.19
CA GLN A 75 8.47 -7.32 -9.29
C GLN A 75 7.11 -8.03 -9.33
N GLN A 76 7.04 -9.32 -9.00
CA GLN A 76 5.77 -10.06 -8.95
C GLN A 76 4.87 -9.53 -7.81
N ALA A 77 5.48 -9.17 -6.68
CA ALA A 77 4.77 -8.54 -5.57
C ALA A 77 4.20 -7.17 -5.99
N LEU A 78 4.99 -6.36 -6.70
CA LEU A 78 4.53 -5.07 -7.24
C LEU A 78 3.38 -5.22 -8.25
N ASP A 79 3.48 -6.18 -9.17
CA ASP A 79 2.42 -6.43 -10.15
C ASP A 79 1.10 -6.85 -9.45
N ASN A 80 1.21 -7.68 -8.39
CA ASN A 80 0.05 -8.08 -7.58
C ASN A 80 -0.47 -6.92 -6.72
N LEU A 81 0.42 -6.09 -6.18
CA LEU A 81 0.08 -4.89 -5.43
C LEU A 81 -0.70 -3.90 -6.30
N ASP A 82 -0.26 -3.64 -7.52
CA ASP A 82 -0.97 -2.79 -8.49
C ASP A 82 -2.35 -3.34 -8.82
N HIS A 83 -2.45 -4.66 -9.00
CA HIS A 83 -3.73 -5.31 -9.18
C HIS A 83 -4.64 -5.10 -7.96
N ASN A 84 -4.13 -5.26 -6.75
CA ASN A 84 -4.88 -5.06 -5.51
C ASN A 84 -5.29 -3.60 -5.32
N LEU A 85 -4.44 -2.63 -5.64
CA LEU A 85 -4.82 -1.22 -5.64
C LEU A 85 -5.96 -0.96 -6.63
N ALA A 86 -5.88 -1.51 -7.85
CA ALA A 86 -6.97 -1.37 -8.82
C ALA A 86 -8.31 -1.96 -8.34
N LEU A 87 -8.30 -3.06 -7.57
CA LEU A 87 -9.51 -3.63 -6.95
C LEU A 87 -10.14 -2.74 -5.87
N ASN A 88 -9.37 -1.81 -5.29
CA ASN A 88 -9.77 -1.02 -4.13
C ASN A 88 -9.85 0.49 -4.41
N ARG A 89 -10.04 0.89 -5.67
CA ARG A 89 -10.19 2.31 -6.07
C ARG A 89 -11.34 3.05 -5.38
N HIS A 90 -12.25 2.36 -4.69
CA HIS A 90 -13.26 3.00 -3.85
C HIS A 90 -12.72 3.46 -2.49
N LEU A 91 -11.58 2.91 -2.04
CA LEU A 91 -10.92 3.27 -0.77
C LEU A 91 -9.94 4.42 -0.92
N HIS A 92 -9.46 4.67 -2.13
CA HIS A 92 -8.48 5.71 -2.45
C HIS A 92 -8.88 6.39 -3.77
N GLY A 93 -8.74 7.70 -3.85
CA GLY A 93 -9.14 8.42 -5.06
C GLY A 93 -8.16 8.15 -6.20
N GLU A 94 -8.67 7.98 -7.43
CA GLU A 94 -7.90 8.44 -8.59
C GLU A 94 -7.82 9.97 -8.50
N THR A 95 -6.64 10.51 -8.79
CA THR A 95 -6.18 11.87 -8.58
C THR A 95 -7.03 12.95 -9.28
N LYS A 96 -8.29 13.12 -8.88
CA LYS A 96 -9.20 14.14 -9.39
C LYS A 96 -10.00 14.70 -8.23
N ARG A 97 -9.47 15.80 -7.67
CA ARG A 97 -10.17 16.82 -6.86
C ARG A 97 -11.33 16.28 -6.00
N GLY A 98 -11.00 15.56 -4.93
CA GLY A 98 -11.99 15.20 -3.91
C GLY A 98 -11.46 14.17 -2.91
N SER A 99 -11.21 14.62 -1.67
CA SER A 99 -11.15 13.94 -0.36
C SER A 99 -10.61 12.50 -0.17
N GLY A 100 -10.10 11.80 -1.19
CA GLY A 100 -9.54 10.46 -1.08
C GLY A 100 -8.04 10.48 -0.80
N ALA A 101 -7.56 9.51 -0.02
CA ALA A 101 -6.14 9.20 0.12
C ALA A 101 -5.52 8.93 -1.27
N THR A 102 -4.36 9.51 -1.58
CA THR A 102 -3.57 9.11 -2.76
C THR A 102 -2.69 7.94 -2.38
N VAL A 103 -2.79 6.82 -3.10
CA VAL A 103 -1.99 5.62 -2.88
C VAL A 103 -1.25 5.28 -4.18
N ALA A 104 0.06 5.04 -4.09
CA ALA A 104 0.88 4.62 -5.23
C ALA A 104 1.84 3.50 -4.82
N SER A 105 2.10 2.58 -5.73
CA SER A 105 3.17 1.58 -5.60
C SER A 105 4.47 2.12 -6.19
N ALA A 106 5.62 1.61 -5.72
CA ALA A 106 6.92 1.89 -6.31
C ALA A 106 7.93 0.80 -5.99
N TYR A 107 8.86 0.55 -6.91
CA TYR A 107 10.01 -0.32 -6.65
C TYR A 107 10.94 0.31 -5.62
N LEU A 108 11.38 -0.48 -4.63
CA LEU A 108 12.42 -0.08 -3.68
C LEU A 108 13.16 -1.34 -3.19
N ASP A 109 14.46 -1.39 -3.47
CA ASP A 109 15.38 -2.37 -2.87
C ASP A 109 16.14 -1.74 -1.70
N TRP A 110 16.12 -2.39 -0.54
CA TRP A 110 16.80 -1.93 0.67
C TRP A 110 18.33 -1.92 0.51
N GLY A 111 18.86 -2.79 -0.35
CA GLY A 111 20.30 -2.92 -0.60
C GLY A 111 20.86 -1.88 -1.57
N ASP A 112 20.02 -1.10 -2.24
CA ASP A 112 20.47 -0.05 -3.15
C ASP A 112 20.85 1.22 -2.38
N HIS A 113 22.02 1.16 -1.73
CA HIS A 113 22.58 2.25 -0.93
C HIS A 113 23.05 3.46 -1.78
N GLY A 114 23.00 3.36 -3.11
CA GLY A 114 23.51 4.37 -4.04
C GLY A 114 22.43 5.18 -4.77
N ALA A 115 21.20 4.67 -4.86
CA ALA A 115 20.11 5.38 -5.51
C ALA A 115 19.44 6.40 -4.58
N SER A 116 19.33 7.65 -5.04
CA SER A 116 18.40 8.60 -4.42
C SER A 116 16.97 8.18 -4.78
N TRP A 117 16.41 7.21 -4.05
CA TRP A 117 15.02 6.79 -4.28
C TRP A 117 14.11 8.01 -4.19
N ARG A 118 13.28 8.20 -5.21
CA ARG A 118 12.22 9.21 -5.21
C ARG A 118 10.90 8.51 -5.45
N PRO A 119 9.86 8.83 -4.67
CA PRO A 119 8.53 8.37 -5.00
C PRO A 119 8.15 8.88 -6.40
N PRO A 120 7.37 8.11 -7.19
CA PRO A 120 6.81 8.62 -8.43
C PRO A 120 6.04 9.92 -8.12
N PRO A 121 6.09 10.91 -9.03
CA PRO A 121 5.44 12.20 -8.79
C PRO A 121 3.97 11.99 -8.46
N SER A 122 3.51 12.61 -7.37
CA SER A 122 2.08 12.65 -7.05
C SER A 122 1.34 13.22 -8.26
N PRO A 123 0.24 12.61 -8.76
CA PRO A 123 -0.39 13.08 -9.99
C PRO A 123 -1.10 14.45 -9.85
N SER A 124 -0.94 15.13 -8.71
CA SER A 124 -1.38 16.49 -8.41
C SER A 124 -0.32 17.58 -8.71
N ALA A 125 0.87 17.23 -9.19
CA ALA A 125 1.92 18.18 -9.59
C ALA A 125 1.91 18.41 -11.11
N SER A 126 0.88 19.09 -11.61
CA SER A 126 0.79 19.64 -12.98
C SER A 126 -0.09 20.88 -12.97
#